data_AF-A0A0P4W286-F1
#
_entry.id   AF-A0A0P4W286-F1
#
_cell.length_a   1.000
_cell.length_b   1.000
_cell.length_c   1.000
_cell.angle_alpha   90.00
_cell.angle_beta   90.00
_cell.angle_gamma   90.00
#
_symmetry.space_group_name_H-M   'P 1'
#
loop_
_entity.id
_entity.type
_entity.pdbx_description
1 polymer ?
#
loop_
_entity_poly.entity_id
_entity_poly.type
_entity_poly.pdbx_seq_one_letter_code
_entity_poly.pdbx_strand_id
1 'polypeptide(L)'
;MAAIKKTMTAIGWQRFTYLGHSMGAVVGIMYTSVFPEDVKAFISIDIIKPWSLDPERQPGALKKYMLQYFDNEDKASKQPLVYEEEELVKKTMEGSQSLDERGARILLQRGARRAKDGSGMVLTRDLRVKTFFIGFISMDEWLEMAKAITCPLLIVRVRIGRCFKHIRPLSW
;
A
#
# COMPACT_ATOMS: atom_id res chain seq x y z
N MET A 1 -1.27 10.80 -0.19
CA MET A 1 -0.47 12.03 -0.44
C MET A 1 -0.73 13.12 0.59
N ALA A 2 -1.95 13.64 0.73
CA ALA A 2 -2.25 14.75 1.66
C ALA A 2 -1.79 14.50 3.11
N ALA A 3 -2.00 13.29 3.63
CA ALA A 3 -1.51 12.91 4.97
C ALA A 3 0.02 13.00 5.10
N ILE A 4 0.77 12.66 4.05
CA ILE A 4 2.24 12.79 4.05
C ILE A 4 2.62 14.26 4.12
N LYS A 5 2.09 15.11 3.21
CA LYS A 5 2.40 16.56 3.20
C LYS A 5 2.10 17.19 4.56
N LYS A 6 0.91 16.94 5.11
CA LYS A 6 0.52 17.45 6.44
C LYS A 6 1.47 16.99 7.55
N THR A 7 1.88 15.72 7.54
CA THR A 7 2.80 15.18 8.55
C THR A 7 4.17 15.84 8.44
N MET A 8 4.72 15.95 7.23
CA MET A 8 6.03 16.56 6.99
C MET A 8 6.06 18.03 7.37
N THR A 9 4.99 18.79 7.04
CA THR A 9 4.82 20.16 7.51
C THR A 9 4.76 20.24 9.05
N ALA A 10 3.97 19.38 9.70
CA ALA A 10 3.81 19.39 11.15
C ALA A 10 5.11 19.10 11.91
N ILE A 11 5.98 18.23 11.37
CA ILE A 11 7.30 17.94 11.96
C ILE A 11 8.40 18.89 11.47
N GLY A 12 8.07 19.90 10.65
CA GLY A 12 9.01 20.90 10.14
C GLY A 12 9.98 20.40 9.06
N TRP A 13 9.70 19.25 8.43
CA TRP A 13 10.54 18.69 7.38
C TRP A 13 10.17 19.29 6.01
N GLN A 14 11.02 20.18 5.51
CA GLN A 14 10.85 20.80 4.19
C GLN A 14 11.31 19.89 3.05
N ARG A 15 12.38 19.11 3.26
CA ARG A 15 12.86 18.13 2.28
C ARG A 15 13.30 16.83 2.95
N PHE A 16 12.88 15.69 2.41
CA PHE A 16 13.14 14.37 3.00
C PHE A 16 13.37 13.27 1.96
N THR A 17 13.93 12.15 2.39
CA THR A 17 14.02 10.94 1.56
C THR A 17 12.76 10.12 1.73
N TYR A 18 12.08 9.79 0.64
CA TYR A 18 10.90 8.93 0.67
C TYR A 18 11.34 7.48 0.52
N LEU A 19 10.96 6.61 1.45
CA LEU A 19 11.09 5.15 1.29
C LEU A 19 9.69 4.54 1.34
N GLY A 20 9.34 3.84 0.26
CA GLY A 20 8.04 3.19 0.12
C GLY A 20 8.20 1.71 -0.19
N HIS A 21 7.37 0.88 0.41
CA HIS A 21 7.24 -0.54 0.06
C HIS A 21 5.81 -0.82 -0.43
N SER A 22 5.66 -1.59 -1.50
CA SER A 22 4.35 -2.02 -2.03
C SER A 22 3.42 -0.81 -2.24
N MET A 23 2.23 -0.77 -1.64
CA MET A 23 1.35 0.40 -1.70
C MET A 23 2.04 1.72 -1.30
N GLY A 24 2.94 1.69 -0.31
CA GLY A 24 3.73 2.86 0.08
C GLY A 24 4.63 3.37 -1.05
N ALA A 25 5.19 2.48 -1.88
CA ALA A 25 5.94 2.89 -3.06
C ALA A 25 5.02 3.50 -4.14
N VAL A 26 3.83 2.95 -4.35
CA VAL A 26 2.84 3.52 -5.28
C VAL A 26 2.45 4.94 -4.85
N VAL A 27 2.16 5.14 -3.55
CA VAL A 27 1.90 6.48 -3.00
C VAL A 27 3.14 7.38 -3.09
N GLY A 28 4.34 6.81 -2.96
CA GLY A 28 5.61 7.52 -3.15
C GLY A 28 5.80 8.05 -4.56
N ILE A 29 5.46 7.26 -5.59
CA ILE A 29 5.46 7.70 -6.99
C ILE A 29 4.54 8.92 -7.14
N MET A 30 3.28 8.81 -6.70
CA MET A 30 2.33 9.92 -6.78
C MET A 30 2.77 11.16 -5.99
N TYR A 31 3.29 10.97 -4.77
CA TYR A 31 3.70 12.08 -3.92
C TYR A 31 4.88 12.83 -4.55
N THR A 32 5.90 12.08 -4.99
CA THR A 32 7.13 12.62 -5.57
C THR A 32 6.87 13.29 -6.91
N SER A 33 5.88 12.82 -7.68
CA SER A 33 5.48 13.47 -8.93
C SER A 33 4.75 14.79 -8.71
N VAL A 34 3.98 14.92 -7.62
CA VAL A 34 3.17 16.12 -7.32
C VAL A 34 3.96 17.17 -6.53
N PHE A 35 4.85 16.75 -5.62
CA PHE A 35 5.69 17.61 -4.79
C PHE A 35 7.18 17.27 -4.94
N PRO A 36 7.76 17.35 -6.15
CA PRO A 36 9.15 16.98 -6.40
C PRO A 36 10.15 17.77 -5.54
N GLU A 37 9.82 19.01 -5.18
CA GLU A 37 10.62 19.88 -4.33
C GLU A 37 10.79 19.34 -2.91
N ASP A 38 9.80 18.61 -2.39
CA ASP A 38 9.83 18.04 -1.03
C ASP A 38 10.76 16.82 -0.92
N VAL A 39 11.10 16.18 -2.03
CA VAL A 39 11.76 14.86 -2.01
C VAL A 39 13.22 14.98 -2.44
N LYS A 40 14.14 14.54 -1.57
CA LYS A 40 15.59 14.51 -1.84
C LYS A 40 16.00 13.31 -2.67
N ALA A 41 15.40 12.16 -2.37
CA ALA A 41 15.58 10.89 -3.06
C ALA A 41 14.36 10.00 -2.79
N PHE A 42 14.07 9.09 -3.70
CA PHE A 42 12.98 8.13 -3.57
C PHE A 42 13.53 6.70 -3.66
N ILE A 43 13.23 5.88 -2.65
CA ILE A 43 13.56 4.46 -2.59
C ILE A 43 12.26 3.67 -2.69
N SER A 44 12.08 2.95 -3.78
CA SER A 44 10.95 2.06 -4.02
C SER A 44 11.33 0.61 -3.78
N ILE A 45 10.60 -0.07 -2.89
CA ILE A 45 10.78 -1.50 -2.63
C ILE A 45 9.65 -2.27 -3.33
N ASP A 46 10.07 -3.10 -4.27
CA ASP A 46 9.29 -4.08 -5.05
C ASP A 46 8.24 -3.52 -6.00
N ILE A 47 8.24 -2.20 -6.24
CA ILE A 47 7.35 -1.53 -7.21
C ILE A 47 8.19 -0.74 -8.22
N ILE A 48 8.24 -1.23 -9.46
CA ILE A 48 8.72 -0.41 -10.61
C ILE A 48 7.56 0.33 -11.26
N LYS A 49 6.46 -0.40 -11.50
CA LYS A 49 5.28 0.10 -12.20
C LYS A 49 4.04 -0.25 -11.38
N PRO A 50 3.21 0.74 -11.01
CA PRO A 50 1.91 0.45 -10.41
C PRO A 50 1.01 -0.33 -11.37
N TRP A 51 -0.06 -0.89 -10.82
CA TRP A 51 -1.15 -1.42 -11.63
C TRP A 51 -1.87 -0.28 -12.34
N SER A 52 -2.32 -0.56 -13.55
CA SER A 52 -3.04 0.41 -14.37
C SER A 52 -4.36 -0.19 -14.80
N LEU A 53 -5.34 0.67 -15.00
CA LEU A 53 -6.66 0.29 -15.46
C LEU A 53 -6.93 0.94 -16.82
N ASP A 54 -7.35 0.11 -17.77
CA ASP A 54 -7.81 0.61 -19.07
C ASP A 54 -9.06 1.49 -18.85
N PRO A 55 -9.13 2.69 -19.44
CA PRO A 55 -10.24 3.62 -19.23
C PRO A 55 -11.63 2.98 -19.49
N GLU A 56 -11.73 2.09 -20.48
CA GLU A 56 -12.97 1.38 -20.80
C GLU A 56 -13.50 0.49 -19.66
N ARG A 57 -12.59 -0.02 -18.81
CA ARG A 57 -12.93 -0.88 -17.67
C ARG A 57 -13.27 -0.08 -16.41
N GLN A 58 -13.03 1.23 -16.43
CA GLN A 58 -13.16 2.10 -15.27
C GLN A 58 -14.56 2.09 -14.64
N PRO A 59 -15.68 2.18 -15.38
CA PRO A 59 -17.01 2.17 -14.76
C PRO A 59 -17.30 0.86 -14.02
N GLY A 60 -16.93 -0.27 -14.61
CA GLY A 60 -17.11 -1.59 -14.01
C GLY A 60 -16.25 -1.80 -12.77
N ALA A 61 -14.99 -1.38 -12.83
CA ALA A 61 -14.07 -1.45 -11.69
C ALA A 61 -14.53 -0.56 -10.53
N LEU A 62 -15.00 0.67 -10.83
CA LEU A 62 -15.54 1.58 -9.85
C LEU A 62 -16.81 1.03 -9.20
N LYS A 63 -17.74 0.48 -9.98
CA LYS A 63 -18.93 -0.20 -9.43
C LYS A 63 -18.54 -1.31 -8.45
N LYS A 64 -17.61 -2.18 -8.84
CA LYS A 64 -17.13 -3.27 -7.97
C LYS A 64 -16.49 -2.73 -6.69
N TYR A 65 -15.65 -1.70 -6.79
CA TYR A 65 -15.04 -1.05 -5.65
C TYR A 65 -16.11 -0.49 -4.69
N MET A 66 -17.10 0.25 -5.20
CA MET A 66 -18.13 0.86 -4.35
C MET A 66 -18.95 -0.19 -3.62
N LEU A 67 -19.36 -1.27 -4.29
CA LEU A 67 -20.09 -2.37 -3.65
C LEU A 67 -19.27 -3.03 -2.54
N GLN A 68 -17.97 -3.26 -2.77
CA GLN A 68 -17.09 -3.82 -1.74
C GLN A 68 -16.84 -2.83 -0.59
N TYR A 69 -16.78 -1.53 -0.89
CA TYR A 69 -16.60 -0.49 0.12
C TYR A 69 -17.81 -0.44 1.06
N PHE A 70 -19.03 -0.45 0.52
CA PHE A 70 -20.26 -0.47 1.31
C PHE A 70 -20.37 -1.73 2.17
N ASP A 71 -20.08 -2.91 1.62
CA ASP A 71 -20.05 -4.15 2.41
C ASP A 71 -19.00 -4.10 3.54
N ASN A 72 -17.83 -3.51 3.29
CA ASN A 72 -16.82 -3.32 4.33
C ASN A 72 -17.23 -2.27 5.38
N GLU A 73 -17.96 -1.24 4.99
CA GLU A 73 -18.51 -0.22 5.88
C GLU A 73 -19.59 -0.80 6.80
N ASP A 74 -20.51 -1.60 6.25
CA ASP A 74 -21.52 -2.34 7.01
C ASP A 74 -20.89 -3.35 7.98
N LYS A 75 -19.74 -3.92 7.64
CA LYS A 75 -18.97 -4.78 8.55
C LYS A 75 -18.23 -3.96 9.60
N ALA A 76 -17.73 -2.78 9.26
CA ALA A 76 -17.00 -1.90 10.18
C ALA A 76 -17.90 -1.29 11.27
N SER A 77 -19.20 -1.16 11.01
CA SER A 77 -20.18 -0.68 11.99
C SER A 77 -20.54 -1.72 13.06
N LYS A 78 -20.19 -3.00 12.85
CA LYS A 78 -20.43 -4.11 13.78
C LYS A 78 -19.28 -4.25 14.78
N GLN A 79 -19.53 -5.02 15.84
CA GLN A 79 -18.48 -5.36 16.82
C GLN A 79 -17.31 -6.07 16.12
N PRO A 80 -16.05 -5.69 16.43
CA PRO A 80 -14.90 -6.35 15.85
C PRO A 80 -14.85 -7.84 16.19
N LEU A 81 -14.44 -8.66 15.21
CA LEU A 81 -14.19 -10.08 15.46
C LEU A 81 -12.98 -10.25 16.38
N VAL A 82 -13.13 -11.12 17.37
CA VAL A 82 -12.06 -11.58 18.26
C VAL A 82 -11.52 -12.89 17.72
N TYR A 83 -10.19 -13.02 17.73
CA TYR A 83 -9.46 -14.16 17.21
C TYR A 83 -8.47 -14.66 18.24
N GLU A 84 -8.13 -15.94 18.17
CA GLU A 84 -6.94 -16.46 18.84
C GLU A 84 -5.67 -15.90 18.19
N GLU A 85 -4.58 -15.73 18.96
CA GLU A 85 -3.34 -15.13 18.43
C GLU A 85 -2.76 -15.95 17.27
N GLU A 86 -2.69 -17.28 17.42
CA GLU A 86 -2.21 -18.19 16.38
C GLU A 86 -3.12 -18.18 15.14
N GLU A 87 -4.42 -17.97 15.33
CA GLU A 87 -5.35 -17.81 14.21
C GLU A 87 -5.02 -16.55 13.40
N LEU A 88 -4.70 -15.43 14.06
CA LEU A 88 -4.28 -14.21 13.38
C LEU A 88 -2.95 -14.37 12.66
N VAL A 89 -1.97 -15.06 13.26
CA VAL A 89 -0.68 -15.35 12.62
C VAL A 89 -0.92 -16.10 11.32
N LYS A 90 -1.70 -17.20 11.37
CA LYS A 90 -2.05 -17.99 10.19
C LYS A 90 -2.78 -17.17 9.13
N LYS A 91 -3.83 -16.42 9.50
CA LYS A 91 -4.56 -15.55 8.56
C LYS A 91 -3.68 -14.49 7.92
N THR A 92 -2.69 -13.97 8.66
CA THR A 92 -1.78 -12.95 8.16
C THR A 92 -0.81 -13.55 7.13
N MET A 93 -0.34 -14.77 7.37
CA MET A 93 0.46 -15.53 6.40
C MET A 93 -0.37 -15.91 5.16
N GLU A 94 -1.61 -16.40 5.32
CA GLU A 94 -2.51 -16.73 4.21
C GLU A 94 -2.82 -15.50 3.32
N GLY A 95 -2.84 -14.31 3.92
CA GLY A 95 -3.04 -13.05 3.22
C GLY A 95 -1.83 -12.59 2.38
N SER A 96 -0.66 -13.20 2.54
CA SER A 96 0.57 -12.80 1.85
C SER A 96 1.43 -13.99 1.43
N GLN A 97 1.65 -14.13 0.12
CA GLN A 97 2.43 -15.25 -0.45
C GLN A 97 3.92 -15.26 -0.05
N SER A 98 4.45 -14.19 0.53
CA SER A 98 5.87 -14.03 0.86
C SER A 98 6.15 -13.87 2.35
N LEU A 99 5.12 -13.96 3.20
CA LEU A 99 5.25 -13.69 4.63
C LEU A 99 5.44 -14.99 5.40
N ASP A 100 6.55 -15.09 6.13
CA ASP A 100 6.78 -16.15 7.09
C ASP A 100 6.11 -15.85 8.44
N GLU A 101 6.12 -16.83 9.34
CA GLU A 101 5.52 -16.69 10.66
C GLU A 101 6.14 -15.54 11.45
N ARG A 102 7.46 -15.41 11.39
CA ARG A 102 8.20 -14.33 12.06
C ARG A 102 7.72 -12.96 11.58
N GLY A 103 7.62 -12.76 10.27
CA GLY A 103 7.12 -11.53 9.66
C GLY A 103 5.67 -11.26 10.05
N ALA A 104 4.82 -12.27 10.05
CA ALA A 104 3.42 -12.16 10.49
C ALA A 104 3.32 -11.70 11.95
N ARG A 105 4.11 -12.28 12.86
CA ARG A 105 4.15 -11.85 14.26
C ARG A 105 4.62 -10.41 14.41
N ILE A 106 5.67 -9.99 13.69
CA ILE A 106 6.14 -8.59 13.69
C ILE A 106 5.03 -7.63 13.24
N LEU A 107 4.33 -7.94 12.15
CA LEU A 107 3.23 -7.10 11.67
C LEU A 107 2.08 -7.03 12.69
N LEU A 108 1.75 -8.13 13.34
CA LEU A 108 0.67 -8.20 14.33
C LEU A 108 0.95 -7.42 15.60
N GLN A 109 2.21 -7.14 15.96
CA GLN A 109 2.54 -6.27 17.10
C GLN A 109 1.89 -4.87 17.01
N ARG A 110 1.67 -4.37 15.80
CA ARG A 110 0.93 -3.11 15.55
C ARG A 110 -0.43 -3.34 14.87
N GLY A 111 -0.58 -4.47 14.17
CA GLY A 111 -1.78 -4.82 13.42
C GLY A 111 -2.90 -5.44 14.25
N ALA A 112 -2.63 -5.83 15.50
CA ALA A 112 -3.60 -6.37 16.43
C ALA A 112 -3.36 -5.86 17.86
N ARG A 113 -4.39 -5.99 18.70
CA ARG A 113 -4.35 -5.67 20.13
C ARG A 113 -5.22 -6.66 20.90
N ARG A 114 -5.02 -6.78 22.21
CA ARG A 114 -5.92 -7.55 23.08
C ARG A 114 -7.33 -6.95 23.06
N ALA A 115 -8.34 -7.82 23.01
CA ALA A 115 -9.73 -7.47 23.20
C ALA A 115 -9.94 -6.87 24.60
N LYS A 116 -10.93 -5.98 24.76
CA LYS A 116 -11.17 -5.26 26.03
C LYS A 116 -11.57 -6.19 27.18
N ASP A 117 -12.27 -7.26 26.85
CA ASP A 117 -12.71 -8.34 27.74
C ASP A 117 -11.64 -9.42 27.96
N GLY A 118 -10.47 -9.28 27.32
CA GLY A 118 -9.36 -10.22 27.43
C GLY A 118 -9.57 -11.54 26.67
N SER A 119 -10.67 -11.70 25.92
CA SER A 119 -11.05 -12.97 25.28
C SER A 119 -10.18 -13.37 24.09
N GLY A 120 -9.28 -12.49 23.61
CA GLY A 120 -8.38 -12.78 22.51
C GLY A 120 -7.81 -11.52 21.87
N MET A 121 -7.60 -11.56 20.57
CA MET A 121 -6.97 -10.51 19.76
C MET A 121 -7.94 -9.91 18.75
N VAL A 122 -7.88 -8.58 18.60
CA VAL A 122 -8.68 -7.80 17.66
C VAL A 122 -7.74 -7.04 16.73
N LEU A 123 -8.03 -7.06 15.44
CA LEU A 123 -7.26 -6.30 14.44
C LEU A 123 -7.50 -4.79 14.60
N THR A 124 -6.45 -3.99 14.44
CA THR A 124 -6.50 -2.52 14.61
C THR A 124 -6.81 -1.77 13.32
N ARG A 125 -7.09 -2.49 12.23
CA ARG A 125 -7.29 -1.93 10.89
C ARG A 125 -8.75 -1.61 10.61
N ASP A 126 -8.97 -0.52 9.88
CA ASP A 126 -10.27 -0.17 9.33
C ASP A 126 -10.64 -1.15 8.19
N LEU A 127 -11.85 -1.71 8.21
CA LEU A 127 -12.25 -2.64 7.15
C LEU A 127 -12.47 -1.93 5.81
N ARG A 128 -12.80 -0.63 5.81
CA ARG A 128 -13.03 0.16 4.58
C ARG A 128 -11.75 0.33 3.77
N VAL A 129 -10.57 0.22 4.39
CA VAL A 129 -9.29 0.24 3.67
C VAL A 129 -8.91 -1.09 3.04
N LYS A 130 -9.71 -2.17 3.24
CA LYS A 130 -9.52 -3.42 2.48
C LYS A 130 -9.82 -3.27 0.99
N THR A 131 -10.62 -2.26 0.63
CA THR A 131 -10.90 -1.93 -0.77
C THR A 131 -9.81 -1.04 -1.36
N PHE A 132 -9.23 -1.49 -2.48
CA PHE A 132 -8.07 -0.83 -3.09
C PHE A 132 -8.49 0.06 -4.27
N PHE A 133 -8.51 1.38 -4.07
CA PHE A 133 -8.91 2.36 -5.09
C PHE A 133 -7.77 2.83 -6.01
N ILE A 134 -6.52 2.70 -5.56
CA ILE A 134 -5.32 3.31 -6.17
C ILE A 134 -5.00 2.76 -7.59
N GLY A 135 -5.71 1.73 -8.06
CA GLY A 135 -5.53 1.13 -9.38
C GLY A 135 -6.31 1.77 -10.53
N PHE A 136 -7.06 2.85 -10.35
CA PHE A 136 -7.92 3.44 -11.39
C PHE A 136 -7.22 4.45 -12.32
N ILE A 137 -5.89 4.45 -12.31
CA ILE A 137 -5.05 5.34 -13.11
C ILE A 137 -4.59 4.56 -14.36
N SER A 138 -4.68 5.20 -15.51
CA SER A 138 -4.23 4.65 -16.79
C SER A 138 -2.71 4.55 -16.87
N MET A 139 -2.19 3.79 -17.84
CA MET A 139 -0.75 3.72 -18.07
C MET A 139 -0.16 5.08 -18.44
N ASP A 140 -0.86 5.87 -19.24
CA ASP A 140 -0.37 7.16 -19.73
C ASP A 140 -0.25 8.18 -18.59
N GLU A 141 -1.24 8.23 -17.69
CA GLU A 141 -1.16 9.07 -16.47
C GLU A 141 0.01 8.65 -15.57
N TRP A 142 0.26 7.34 -15.42
CA TRP A 142 1.42 6.87 -14.67
C TRP A 142 2.75 7.29 -15.31
N LEU A 143 2.82 7.31 -16.64
CA LEU A 143 4.01 7.76 -17.36
C LEU A 143 4.26 9.26 -17.15
N GLU A 144 3.21 10.08 -17.19
CA GLU A 144 3.34 11.52 -16.88
C GLU A 144 3.78 11.76 -15.44
N MET A 145 3.24 11.00 -14.47
CA MET A 145 3.72 11.06 -13.09
C MET A 145 5.19 10.66 -12.97
N ALA A 146 5.62 9.60 -13.66
CA ALA A 146 7.00 9.15 -13.64
C ALA A 146 7.97 10.20 -14.21
N LYS A 147 7.58 10.90 -15.29
CA LYS A 147 8.38 12.00 -15.88
C LYS A 147 8.57 13.18 -14.93
N ALA A 148 7.60 13.43 -14.04
CA ALA A 148 7.67 14.51 -13.06
C ALA A 148 8.57 14.20 -11.86
N ILE A 149 9.04 12.96 -11.69
CA ILE A 149 9.99 12.61 -10.63
C ILE A 149 11.39 13.10 -11.04
N THR A 150 11.89 14.14 -10.35
CA THR A 150 13.17 14.78 -10.65
C THR A 150 14.31 14.39 -9.70
N CYS A 151 14.00 13.72 -8.58
CA CYS A 151 15.01 13.28 -7.61
C CYS A 151 15.65 11.94 -8.01
N PRO A 152 16.83 11.60 -7.45
CA PRO A 152 17.39 10.25 -7.57
C PRO A 152 16.40 9.17 -7.11
N LEU A 153 16.22 8.15 -7.94
CA LEU A 153 15.31 7.03 -7.73
C LEU A 153 16.09 5.72 -7.63
N LEU A 154 15.98 5.03 -6.49
CA LEU A 154 16.44 3.66 -6.31
C LEU A 154 15.25 2.71 -6.30
N ILE A 155 15.28 1.68 -7.13
CA ILE A 155 14.26 0.62 -7.12
C ILE A 155 14.90 -0.70 -6.70
N VAL A 156 14.47 -1.20 -5.55
CA VAL A 156 14.87 -2.51 -5.01
C VAL A 156 13.86 -3.55 -5.46
N ARG A 157 14.27 -4.43 -6.36
CA ARG A 157 13.45 -5.53 -6.86
C ARG A 157 13.61 -6.78 -6.01
N VAL A 158 12.50 -7.41 -5.61
CA VAL A 158 12.52 -8.77 -5.05
C VAL A 158 12.58 -9.79 -6.18
N ARG A 159 13.41 -10.82 -6.04
CA ARG A 159 13.61 -11.86 -7.08
C ARG A 159 12.33 -12.61 -7.45
N ILE A 160 11.42 -12.78 -6.49
CA ILE A 160 10.14 -13.50 -6.64
C ILE A 160 8.96 -12.53 -6.50
N GLY A 161 9.11 -11.28 -6.98
CA GLY A 161 8.05 -10.27 -6.96
C GLY A 161 7.10 -10.37 -8.17
N ARG A 162 5.80 -10.11 -7.98
CA ARG A 162 4.80 -10.15 -9.08
C ARG A 162 4.99 -9.03 -10.11
N CYS A 163 5.61 -7.91 -9.73
CA CYS A 163 5.70 -6.70 -10.54
C CYS A 163 6.74 -6.77 -11.68
N PHE A 164 7.42 -7.91 -11.86
CA PHE A 164 8.60 -8.02 -12.75
C PHE A 164 8.47 -9.06 -13.87
N LYS A 165 7.29 -9.68 -14.05
CA LYS A 165 7.10 -10.77 -15.03
C LYS A 165 7.44 -10.42 -16.49
N HIS A 166 7.63 -9.14 -16.82
CA HIS A 166 7.95 -8.68 -18.18
C HIS A 166 9.11 -7.67 -18.27
N ILE A 167 9.92 -7.51 -17.21
CA ILE A 167 11.06 -6.59 -17.24
C ILE A 167 12.30 -7.38 -17.69
N ARG A 168 12.68 -7.25 -18.97
CA ARG A 168 13.94 -7.81 -19.48
C ARG A 168 15.10 -7.24 -18.63
N PRO A 169 16.07 -8.05 -18.20
CA PRO A 169 17.28 -7.52 -17.60
C PRO A 169 17.92 -6.55 -18.59
N LEU A 170 18.26 -5.33 -18.14
CA LEU A 170 19.17 -4.49 -18.89
C LEU A 170 20.53 -5.20 -18.87
N SER A 171 21.01 -5.55 -20.06
CA SER A 171 22.41 -5.91 -20.27
C SER A 171 23.24 -4.65 -20.05
N TRP A 172 24.04 -4.65 -18.99
CA TRP A 172 25.12 -3.70 -18.81
C TRP A 172 26.32 -4.14 -19.64
#